data_AF-A0A4Y2WDA1-F1
#
_entry.id   AF-A0A4Y2WDA1-F1
#
_cell.length_a   1.000
_cell.length_b   1.000
_cell.length_c   1.000
_cell.angle_alpha   90.00
_cell.angle_beta   90.00
_cell.angle_gamma   90.00
#
_symmetry.space_group_name_H-M   'P 1'
#
loop_
_entity.id
_entity.type
_entity.pdbx_description
1 polymer ?
#
loop_
_entity_poly.entity_id
_entity_poly.type
_entity_poly.pdbx_seq_one_letter_code
_entity_poly.pdbx_strand_id
1 'polypeptide(L)'
;CTTILGHPVSLRGVGAAFCVLTNDIWAYQWSAKLNDNNTVFQAELTALHEVVIYASHLLNHNTSNIHVDNRASIMASSNSKSTNETARKIFKILLSNPRIKVSWVKAHAGNIGNERADQLAKDATQHGQPYSHTKLPKPYIKGLLRKRMLEEWQTSWKNGDTGRKIYNIMPSVGLRPTNWIREDVIFFSQHRPFPAYLKRFHLSDSDYCSCGGIGTALHYATECIYTVSCHMRKPAPNFEQEWLKRVANNLVSRQRIRGIIKFISENRDLFRPP
;
A
#
# COMPACT_ATOMS: atom_id res chain seq x y z
N CYS A 1 -16.55 24.04 -32.60
CA CYS A 1 -15.83 22.88 -32.05
C CYS A 1 -16.04 22.84 -30.56
N THR A 2 -17.09 22.13 -30.14
CA THR A 2 -17.38 21.77 -28.75
C THR A 2 -16.87 20.35 -28.59
N THR A 3 -15.85 20.15 -27.75
CA THR A 3 -15.40 18.81 -27.40
C THR A 3 -15.60 18.56 -25.95
N ILE A 4 -16.30 17.47 -25.61
CA ILE A 4 -16.65 17.17 -24.24
C ILE A 4 -16.12 15.80 -23.87
N LEU A 5 -15.68 15.68 -22.62
CA LEU A 5 -15.17 14.47 -21.99
C LEU A 5 -16.24 13.96 -21.05
N GLY A 6 -16.41 12.65 -21.03
CA GLY A 6 -17.40 11.99 -20.20
C GLY A 6 -16.79 11.07 -19.16
N HIS A 7 -17.49 10.97 -18.03
CA HIS A 7 -17.22 10.18 -16.85
C HIS A 7 -17.64 8.71 -17.09
N PRO A 8 -16.70 7.76 -17.30
CA PRO A 8 -17.04 6.37 -17.55
C PRO A 8 -17.04 5.65 -16.21
N VAL A 9 -18.23 5.48 -15.61
CA VAL A 9 -18.42 4.44 -14.60
C VAL A 9 -19.30 3.37 -15.20
N SER A 10 -18.68 2.30 -15.68
CA SER A 10 -19.32 1.02 -15.94
C SER A 10 -18.57 -0.05 -15.13
N LEU A 11 -19.30 -1.02 -14.59
CA LEU A 11 -18.76 -2.15 -13.81
C LEU A 11 -17.74 -3.02 -14.58
N ARG A 12 -17.45 -2.75 -15.86
CA ARG A 12 -16.73 -3.65 -16.77
C ARG A 12 -15.67 -2.98 -17.66
N GLY A 13 -15.03 -1.92 -17.18
CA GLY A 13 -13.81 -1.38 -17.81
C GLY A 13 -13.72 0.13 -17.78
N VAL A 14 -12.67 0.65 -18.41
CA VAL A 14 -12.35 2.08 -18.43
C VAL A 14 -12.32 2.52 -19.89
N GLY A 15 -13.22 3.43 -20.28
CA GLY A 15 -13.27 3.99 -21.62
C GLY A 15 -12.87 5.46 -21.62
N ALA A 16 -12.32 5.95 -22.73
CA ALA A 16 -12.03 7.36 -22.94
C ALA A 16 -12.67 7.78 -24.27
N ALA A 17 -13.31 8.94 -24.32
CA ALA A 17 -13.93 9.41 -25.54
C ALA A 17 -14.02 10.92 -25.61
N PHE A 18 -14.08 11.43 -26.83
CA PHE A 18 -14.39 12.81 -27.13
C PHE A 18 -15.21 12.92 -28.42
N CYS A 19 -16.03 13.94 -28.53
CA CYS A 19 -16.77 14.26 -29.76
C CYS A 19 -16.46 15.69 -30.21
N VAL A 20 -16.77 16.02 -31.46
CA VAL A 20 -16.56 17.36 -32.03
C VAL A 20 -17.85 17.81 -32.69
N LEU A 21 -18.38 18.93 -32.20
CA LEU A 21 -19.54 19.60 -32.77
C LEU A 21 -19.13 20.86 -33.54
N THR A 22 -19.58 20.98 -34.79
CA THR A 22 -19.36 22.13 -35.67
C THR A 22 -20.69 22.52 -36.30
N ASN A 23 -21.14 23.76 -36.07
CA ASN A 23 -22.44 24.28 -36.56
C ASN A 23 -23.61 23.31 -36.25
N ASP A 24 -23.68 22.84 -35.00
CA ASP A 24 -24.68 21.88 -34.52
C ASP A 24 -24.69 20.50 -35.21
N ILE A 25 -23.65 20.19 -35.98
CA ILE A 25 -23.45 18.90 -36.65
C ILE A 25 -22.26 18.17 -36.00
N TRP A 26 -22.42 16.86 -35.79
CA TRP A 26 -21.35 15.98 -35.33
C TRP A 26 -20.29 15.82 -36.42
N ALA A 27 -19.16 16.52 -36.26
CA ALA A 27 -18.09 16.54 -37.24
C ALA A 27 -17.10 15.37 -37.07
N TYR A 28 -16.86 14.97 -35.82
CA TYR A 28 -15.93 13.89 -35.51
C TYR A 28 -16.22 13.27 -34.14
N GLN A 29 -15.86 12.00 -33.96
CA GLN A 29 -15.93 11.30 -32.69
C GLN A 29 -14.75 10.34 -32.55
N TRP A 30 -14.24 10.24 -31.34
CA TRP A 30 -13.16 9.33 -30.97
C TRP A 30 -13.50 8.66 -29.66
N SER A 31 -13.19 7.37 -29.57
CA SER A 31 -13.38 6.60 -28.35
C SER A 31 -12.42 5.43 -28.33
N ALA A 32 -11.92 5.07 -27.14
CA ALA A 32 -11.03 3.94 -26.97
C ALA A 32 -11.19 3.27 -25.60
N LYS A 33 -10.85 1.98 -25.55
CA LYS A 33 -10.85 1.16 -24.34
C LYS A 33 -9.48 1.21 -23.68
N LEU A 34 -9.40 1.71 -22.46
CA LEU A 34 -8.20 1.65 -21.62
C LEU A 34 -8.15 0.30 -20.87
N ASN A 35 -7.02 0.03 -20.22
CA ASN A 35 -6.89 -1.15 -19.36
C ASN A 35 -7.86 -1.03 -18.17
N ASP A 36 -8.45 -2.14 -17.74
CA ASP A 36 -9.40 -2.17 -16.62
C ASP A 36 -8.79 -1.68 -15.29
N ASN A 37 -7.45 -1.67 -15.18
CA ASN A 37 -6.73 -1.16 -14.01
C ASN A 37 -6.34 0.33 -14.13
N ASN A 38 -6.65 0.98 -15.25
CA ASN A 38 -6.50 2.43 -15.35
C ASN A 38 -7.55 3.14 -14.48
N THR A 39 -7.30 4.40 -14.13
CA THR A 39 -8.27 5.18 -13.35
C THR A 39 -9.16 6.02 -14.27
N VAL A 40 -10.34 6.42 -13.78
CA VAL A 40 -11.21 7.39 -14.46
C VAL A 40 -10.44 8.67 -14.81
N PHE A 41 -9.65 9.19 -13.87
CA PHE A 41 -8.79 10.34 -14.13
C PHE A 41 -7.81 10.12 -15.30
N GLN A 42 -7.26 8.91 -15.48
CA GLN A 42 -6.42 8.62 -16.63
C GLN A 42 -7.21 8.60 -17.94
N ALA A 43 -8.42 8.05 -17.94
CA ALA A 43 -9.30 8.06 -19.11
C ALA A 43 -9.66 9.48 -19.55
N GLU A 44 -10.09 10.32 -18.61
CA GLU A 44 -10.46 11.71 -18.88
C GLU A 44 -9.24 12.50 -19.36
N LEU A 45 -8.07 12.29 -18.77
CA LEU A 45 -6.85 12.95 -19.22
C LEU A 45 -6.39 12.46 -20.60
N THR A 46 -6.57 11.17 -20.91
CA THR A 46 -6.28 10.60 -22.24
C THR A 46 -7.21 11.18 -23.28
N ALA A 47 -8.51 11.25 -23.00
CA ALA A 47 -9.46 11.86 -23.92
C ALA A 47 -9.15 13.36 -24.14
N LEU A 48 -8.76 14.09 -23.09
CA LEU A 48 -8.29 15.49 -23.19
C LEU A 48 -7.04 15.61 -24.08
N HIS A 49 -6.10 14.68 -23.94
CA HIS A 49 -4.89 14.65 -24.76
C HIS A 49 -5.21 14.46 -26.24
N GLU A 50 -6.08 13.50 -26.56
CA GLU A 50 -6.44 13.21 -27.94
C GLU A 50 -7.24 14.36 -28.59
N VAL A 51 -8.17 15.00 -27.88
CA VAL A 51 -8.83 16.19 -28.42
C VAL A 51 -7.85 17.34 -28.62
N VAL A 52 -6.93 17.58 -27.69
CA VAL A 52 -5.97 18.69 -27.82
C VAL A 52 -5.04 18.47 -29.01
N ILE A 53 -4.62 17.22 -29.26
CA ILE A 53 -3.89 16.84 -30.48
C ILE A 53 -4.76 17.10 -31.71
N TYR A 54 -5.98 16.59 -31.74
CA TYR A 54 -6.91 16.79 -32.85
C TYR A 54 -7.12 18.28 -33.15
N ALA A 55 -7.40 19.08 -32.13
CA ALA A 55 -7.64 20.52 -32.23
C ALA A 55 -6.39 21.29 -32.69
N SER A 56 -5.18 20.83 -32.33
CA SER A 56 -3.93 21.47 -32.78
C SER A 56 -3.65 21.27 -34.28
N HIS A 57 -4.23 20.24 -34.90
CA HIS A 57 -4.10 19.98 -36.32
C HIS A 57 -5.20 20.67 -37.17
N LEU A 58 -6.18 21.32 -36.54
CA LEU A 58 -7.19 22.07 -37.27
C LEU A 58 -6.56 23.33 -37.89
N LEU A 59 -6.51 23.39 -39.23
CA LEU A 59 -5.93 24.51 -39.99
C LEU A 59 -6.76 25.80 -39.95
N ASN A 60 -7.90 25.81 -39.25
CA ASN A 60 -8.84 26.91 -39.26
C ASN A 60 -8.37 28.09 -38.38
N HIS A 61 -8.63 29.33 -38.80
CA HIS A 61 -8.31 30.55 -38.03
C HIS A 61 -9.18 30.73 -36.77
N ASN A 62 -10.25 29.94 -36.62
CA ASN A 62 -11.21 30.09 -35.52
C ASN A 62 -10.68 29.52 -34.19
N THR A 63 -11.22 30.05 -33.08
CA THR A 63 -10.94 29.57 -31.73
C THR A 63 -11.63 28.21 -31.50
N SER A 64 -10.91 27.24 -30.94
CA SER A 64 -11.44 25.92 -30.59
C SER A 64 -11.76 25.86 -29.10
N ASN A 65 -13.00 25.59 -28.74
CA ASN A 65 -13.45 25.53 -27.34
C ASN A 65 -13.64 24.07 -26.89
N ILE A 66 -12.70 23.58 -26.10
CA ILE A 66 -12.78 22.28 -25.45
C ILE A 66 -13.49 22.47 -24.11
N HIS A 67 -14.51 21.68 -23.85
CA HIS A 67 -15.27 21.64 -22.61
C HIS A 67 -14.95 20.33 -21.88
N VAL A 68 -14.71 20.39 -20.58
CA VAL A 68 -14.34 19.20 -19.79
C VAL A 68 -15.14 19.20 -18.51
N ASP A 69 -15.72 18.07 -18.14
CA ASP A 69 -16.46 17.92 -16.89
C ASP A 69 -15.57 17.62 -15.67
N ASN A 70 -14.41 17.00 -15.89
CA ASN A 70 -13.41 16.79 -14.86
C ASN A 70 -12.49 18.01 -14.62
N ARG A 71 -12.75 18.74 -13.54
CA ARG A 71 -11.88 19.84 -13.08
C ARG A 71 -10.44 19.39 -12.79
N ALA A 72 -10.23 18.17 -12.30
CA ALA A 72 -8.90 17.67 -12.00
C ALA A 72 -8.05 17.55 -13.28
N SER A 73 -8.64 17.11 -14.40
CA SER A 73 -7.96 17.04 -15.70
C SER A 73 -7.52 18.43 -16.18
N ILE A 74 -8.38 19.45 -16.00
CA ILE A 74 -8.05 20.84 -16.35
C ILE A 74 -6.91 21.34 -15.47
N MET A 75 -7.04 21.23 -14.15
CA MET A 75 -6.02 21.69 -13.19
C MET A 75 -4.66 21.02 -13.42
N ALA A 76 -4.65 19.71 -13.67
CA ALA A 76 -3.43 18.97 -13.96
C ALA A 76 -2.78 19.44 -15.26
N SER A 77 -3.57 19.69 -16.31
CA SER A 77 -3.09 20.09 -17.64
C SER A 77 -2.69 21.56 -17.71
N SER A 78 -3.16 22.40 -16.80
CA SER A 78 -2.71 23.80 -16.67
C SER A 78 -1.42 23.94 -15.85
N ASN A 79 -0.91 22.86 -15.26
CA ASN A 79 0.28 22.88 -14.40
C ASN A 79 1.51 22.30 -15.12
N SER A 80 2.46 23.17 -15.47
CA SER A 80 3.73 22.78 -16.11
C SER A 80 4.58 21.80 -15.27
N LYS A 81 4.40 21.80 -13.94
CA LYS A 81 5.11 20.95 -12.98
C LYS A 81 4.33 19.69 -12.59
N SER A 82 3.25 19.36 -13.31
CA SER A 82 2.47 18.15 -13.04
C SER A 82 3.36 16.90 -13.06
N THR A 83 3.19 16.01 -12.07
CA THR A 83 3.92 14.74 -12.01
C THR A 83 3.43 13.75 -13.08
N ASN A 84 2.24 13.97 -13.64
CA ASN A 84 1.66 13.17 -14.70
C ASN A 84 2.23 13.56 -16.09
N GLU A 85 2.76 12.57 -16.82
CA GLU A 85 3.39 12.78 -18.13
C GLU A 85 2.39 13.28 -19.19
N THR A 86 1.20 12.71 -19.25
CA THR A 86 0.13 13.11 -20.19
C THR A 86 -0.30 14.55 -19.95
N ALA A 87 -0.47 14.96 -18.68
CA ALA A 87 -0.80 16.33 -18.32
C ALA A 87 0.26 17.33 -18.81
N ARG A 88 1.56 16.99 -18.68
CA ARG A 88 2.65 17.83 -19.20
C ARG A 88 2.65 17.90 -20.73
N LYS A 89 2.27 16.82 -21.44
CA LYS A 89 2.10 16.83 -22.90
C LYS A 89 0.97 17.77 -23.31
N ILE A 90 -0.18 17.68 -22.65
CA ILE A 90 -1.33 18.58 -22.86
C ILE A 90 -0.91 20.04 -22.64
N PHE A 91 -0.25 20.34 -21.51
CA PHE A 91 0.23 21.68 -21.20
C PHE A 91 1.08 22.26 -22.33
N LYS A 92 2.04 21.49 -22.86
CA LYS A 92 2.90 21.92 -23.97
C LYS A 92 2.12 22.21 -25.24
N ILE A 93 1.15 21.36 -25.60
CA ILE A 93 0.34 21.57 -26.81
C ILE A 93 -0.52 22.82 -26.65
N LEU A 94 -1.17 23.00 -25.49
CA LEU A 94 -1.98 24.20 -25.21
C LEU A 94 -1.13 25.48 -25.25
N LEU A 95 0.09 25.45 -24.72
CA LEU A 95 1.02 26.58 -24.75
C LEU A 95 1.39 26.98 -26.19
N SER A 96 1.64 26.01 -27.07
CA SER A 96 1.93 26.25 -28.49
C SER A 96 0.69 26.64 -29.31
N ASN A 97 -0.51 26.48 -28.76
CA ASN A 97 -1.78 26.68 -29.47
C ASN A 97 -2.74 27.59 -28.66
N PRO A 98 -2.47 28.91 -28.58
CA PRO A 98 -3.24 29.84 -27.75
C PRO A 98 -4.72 29.99 -28.16
N ARG A 99 -5.09 29.49 -29.35
CA ARG A 99 -6.46 29.47 -29.87
C ARG A 99 -7.29 28.31 -29.34
N ILE A 100 -6.68 27.34 -28.66
CA ILE A 100 -7.38 26.25 -28.00
C ILE A 100 -7.71 26.69 -26.58
N LYS A 101 -8.99 26.86 -26.28
CA LYS A 101 -9.49 27.21 -24.95
C LYS A 101 -10.10 25.99 -24.30
N VAL A 102 -9.64 25.64 -23.09
CA VAL A 102 -10.21 24.56 -22.29
C VAL A 102 -11.06 25.18 -21.18
N SER A 103 -12.32 24.78 -21.05
CA SER A 103 -13.27 25.30 -20.08
C SER A 103 -14.00 24.17 -19.36
N TRP A 104 -14.44 24.44 -18.13
CA TRP A 104 -15.19 23.45 -17.36
C TRP A 104 -16.69 23.51 -17.68
N VAL A 105 -17.33 22.34 -17.80
CA VAL A 105 -18.78 22.21 -17.87
C VAL A 105 -19.29 21.28 -16.78
N LYS A 106 -20.54 21.46 -16.36
CA LYS A 106 -21.15 20.59 -15.36
C LYS A 106 -21.59 19.28 -16.02
N ALA A 107 -21.18 18.15 -15.43
CA ALA A 107 -21.67 16.82 -15.81
C ALA A 107 -23.20 16.71 -15.59
N HIS A 108 -23.87 15.95 -16.45
CA HIS A 108 -25.31 15.62 -16.35
C HIS A 108 -26.23 16.85 -16.23
N ALA A 109 -25.90 17.92 -16.97
CA ALA A 109 -26.64 19.17 -16.96
C ALA A 109 -27.36 19.47 -18.29
N GLY A 110 -27.66 18.45 -19.11
CA GLY A 110 -28.31 18.64 -20.41
C GLY A 110 -27.35 19.10 -21.51
N ASN A 111 -26.03 19.02 -21.30
CA ASN A 111 -25.07 19.39 -22.33
C ASN A 111 -24.91 18.21 -23.30
N ILE A 112 -25.50 18.37 -24.50
CA ILE A 112 -25.56 17.34 -25.55
C ILE A 112 -24.20 16.73 -25.88
N GLY A 113 -23.12 17.54 -25.94
CA GLY A 113 -21.78 17.00 -26.20
C GLY A 113 -21.22 16.22 -25.01
N ASN A 114 -21.49 16.62 -23.77
CA ASN A 114 -21.05 15.90 -22.57
C ASN A 114 -21.69 14.52 -22.53
N GLU A 115 -23.01 14.50 -22.68
CA GLU A 115 -23.79 13.27 -22.63
C GLU A 115 -23.42 12.33 -23.77
N ARG A 116 -23.13 12.87 -24.96
CA ARG A 116 -22.62 12.08 -26.08
C ARG A 116 -21.24 11.49 -25.79
N ALA A 117 -20.32 12.27 -25.22
CA ALA A 117 -18.99 11.78 -24.84
C ALA A 117 -19.05 10.74 -23.72
N ASP A 118 -19.90 10.94 -22.72
CA ASP A 118 -20.22 9.97 -21.66
C ASP A 118 -20.68 8.65 -22.27
N GLN A 119 -21.62 8.71 -23.22
CA GLN A 119 -22.14 7.52 -23.88
C GLN A 119 -21.05 6.81 -24.69
N LEU A 120 -20.26 7.55 -25.47
CA LEU A 120 -19.16 6.99 -26.25
C LEU A 120 -18.10 6.33 -25.33
N ALA A 121 -17.78 6.94 -24.20
CA ALA A 121 -16.84 6.38 -23.23
C ALA A 121 -17.39 5.09 -22.60
N LYS A 122 -18.70 5.04 -22.29
CA LYS A 122 -19.37 3.82 -21.80
C LYS A 122 -19.37 2.71 -22.84
N ASP A 123 -19.73 3.01 -24.08
CA ASP A 123 -19.75 2.04 -25.19
C ASP A 123 -18.35 1.50 -25.47
N ALA A 124 -17.33 2.37 -25.39
CA ALA A 124 -15.93 1.98 -25.56
C ALA A 124 -15.45 0.97 -24.50
N THR A 125 -16.05 0.92 -23.30
CA THR A 125 -15.65 -0.07 -22.29
C THR A 125 -15.89 -1.52 -22.78
N GLN A 126 -16.87 -1.72 -23.66
CA GLN A 126 -17.24 -3.03 -24.20
C GLN A 126 -16.73 -3.24 -25.63
N HIS A 127 -16.87 -2.22 -26.48
CA HIS A 127 -16.67 -2.33 -27.93
C HIS A 127 -15.53 -1.44 -28.46
N GLY A 128 -14.84 -0.70 -27.58
CA GLY A 128 -13.78 0.22 -27.97
C GLY A 128 -12.49 -0.49 -28.38
N GLN A 129 -11.77 0.12 -29.30
CA GLN A 129 -10.43 -0.33 -29.66
C GLN A 129 -9.47 -0.18 -28.48
N PRO A 130 -8.60 -1.16 -28.19
CA PRO A 130 -7.62 -1.07 -27.11
C PRO A 130 -6.67 0.12 -27.27
N TYR A 131 -6.50 0.91 -26.21
CA TYR A 131 -5.59 2.05 -26.17
C TYR A 131 -4.36 1.75 -25.30
N SER A 132 -3.26 1.34 -25.94
CA SER A 132 -2.06 0.87 -25.26
C SER A 132 -1.09 1.98 -24.81
N HIS A 133 -1.33 3.25 -25.17
CA HIS A 133 -0.41 4.35 -24.84
C HIS A 133 -0.51 4.82 -23.38
N THR A 134 -1.60 4.47 -22.67
CA THR A 134 -1.77 4.85 -21.25
C THR A 134 -1.13 3.81 -20.33
N LYS A 135 -0.05 4.21 -19.64
CA LYS A 135 0.61 3.36 -18.63
C LYS A 135 -0.30 3.10 -17.42
N LEU A 136 -0.10 1.96 -16.75
CA LEU A 136 -0.80 1.64 -15.50
C LEU A 136 -0.50 2.68 -14.39
N PRO A 137 -1.46 2.97 -13.49
CA PRO A 137 -1.22 3.87 -12.38
C PRO A 137 -0.06 3.40 -11.49
N LYS A 138 0.81 4.32 -11.08
CA LYS A 138 1.87 4.01 -10.08
C LYS A 138 1.32 3.39 -8.79
N PRO A 139 0.19 3.85 -8.21
CA PRO A 139 -0.39 3.23 -7.02
C PRO A 139 -0.80 1.77 -7.25
N TYR A 140 -1.34 1.44 -8.43
CA TYR A 140 -1.72 0.07 -8.79
C TYR A 140 -0.48 -0.84 -8.84
N ILE A 141 0.57 -0.42 -9.54
CA ILE A 141 1.84 -1.17 -9.63
C ILE A 141 2.44 -1.35 -8.23
N LYS A 142 2.49 -0.28 -7.42
CA LYS A 142 2.98 -0.36 -6.03
C LYS A 142 2.17 -1.35 -5.20
N GLY A 143 0.84 -1.37 -5.36
CA GLY A 143 -0.05 -2.32 -4.71
C GLY A 143 0.27 -3.77 -5.08
N LEU A 144 0.44 -4.04 -6.39
CA LEU A 144 0.81 -5.36 -6.91
C LEU A 144 2.15 -5.84 -6.33
N LEU A 145 3.19 -4.98 -6.39
CA LEU A 145 4.51 -5.30 -5.87
C LEU A 145 4.49 -5.55 -4.37
N ARG A 146 3.77 -4.71 -3.61
CA ARG A 146 3.63 -4.86 -2.15
C ARG A 146 2.92 -6.16 -1.79
N LYS A 147 1.89 -6.55 -2.56
CA LYS A 147 1.18 -7.82 -2.38
C LYS A 147 2.12 -9.00 -2.60
N ARG A 148 2.82 -9.04 -3.76
CA ARG A 148 3.78 -10.11 -4.07
C ARG A 148 4.89 -10.22 -3.02
N MET A 149 5.50 -9.09 -2.66
CA MET A 149 6.53 -9.04 -1.62
C MET A 149 6.03 -9.60 -0.29
N LEU A 150 4.80 -9.27 0.13
CA LEU A 150 4.21 -9.81 1.36
C LEU A 150 3.94 -11.31 1.28
N GLU A 151 3.46 -11.82 0.14
CA GLU A 151 3.21 -13.24 -0.09
C GLU A 151 4.53 -14.05 -0.04
N GLU A 152 5.57 -13.56 -0.71
CA GLU A 152 6.91 -14.16 -0.68
C GLU A 152 7.50 -14.13 0.73
N TRP A 153 7.41 -12.99 1.43
CA TRP A 153 7.89 -12.86 2.81
C TRP A 153 7.12 -13.79 3.76
N GLN A 154 5.80 -13.88 3.63
CA GLN A 154 4.98 -14.79 4.45
C GLN A 154 5.33 -16.26 4.18
N THR A 155 5.62 -16.61 2.93
CA THR A 155 6.03 -17.97 2.55
C THR A 155 7.38 -18.32 3.15
N SER A 156 8.35 -17.42 3.04
CA SER A 156 9.66 -17.58 3.70
C SER A 156 9.51 -17.68 5.22
N TRP A 157 8.66 -16.85 5.83
CA TRP A 157 8.44 -16.89 7.28
C TRP A 157 7.78 -18.19 7.76
N LYS A 158 6.83 -18.72 6.98
CA LYS A 158 6.16 -19.99 7.28
C LYS A 158 7.11 -21.18 7.19
N ASN A 159 7.92 -21.23 6.14
CA ASN A 159 8.76 -22.38 5.80
C ASN A 159 10.18 -22.29 6.38
N GLY A 160 10.59 -21.13 6.90
CA GLY A 160 11.89 -20.92 7.51
C GLY A 160 12.06 -21.70 8.83
N ASP A 161 13.30 -22.13 9.06
CA ASP A 161 13.78 -22.88 10.22
C ASP A 161 14.35 -21.97 11.33
N THR A 162 14.72 -20.74 11.00
CA THR A 162 15.18 -19.73 11.97
C THR A 162 14.01 -18.97 12.59
N GLY A 163 14.22 -18.37 13.77
CA GLY A 163 13.22 -17.49 14.40
C GLY A 163 11.94 -18.18 14.87
N ARG A 164 11.88 -19.52 14.92
CA ARG A 164 10.66 -20.29 15.24
C ARG A 164 9.96 -19.91 16.54
N LYS A 165 10.73 -19.50 17.56
CA LYS A 165 10.18 -19.01 18.83
C LYS A 165 9.30 -17.76 18.61
N ILE A 166 9.72 -16.85 17.74
CA ILE A 166 8.94 -15.67 17.35
C ILE A 166 7.79 -16.05 16.42
N TYR A 167 8.00 -16.95 15.46
CA TYR A 167 6.91 -17.42 14.58
C TYR A 167 5.74 -17.98 15.38
N ASN A 168 6.00 -18.76 16.42
CA ASN A 168 4.95 -19.34 17.25
C ASN A 168 4.11 -18.28 17.98
N ILE A 169 4.63 -17.06 18.16
CA ILE A 169 3.91 -15.92 18.75
C ILE A 169 3.26 -15.07 17.64
N MET A 170 3.98 -14.83 16.55
CA MET A 170 3.60 -13.97 15.44
C MET A 170 3.78 -14.71 14.10
N PRO A 171 2.80 -15.54 13.71
CA PRO A 171 2.91 -16.38 12.51
C PRO A 171 2.73 -15.57 11.21
N SER A 172 2.17 -14.37 11.31
CA SER A 172 1.89 -13.50 10.17
C SER A 172 2.87 -12.34 10.08
N VAL A 173 3.43 -12.13 8.88
CA VAL A 173 4.26 -10.97 8.59
C VAL A 173 3.40 -9.73 8.37
N GLY A 174 3.97 -8.56 8.61
CA GLY A 174 3.26 -7.31 8.46
C GLY A 174 4.21 -6.14 8.27
N LEU A 175 3.69 -5.08 7.67
CA LEU A 175 4.46 -3.84 7.42
C LEU A 175 4.36 -2.85 8.57
N ARG A 176 3.47 -3.12 9.54
CA ARG A 176 3.41 -2.35 10.78
C ARG A 176 4.37 -3.00 11.76
N PRO A 177 5.31 -2.24 12.33
CA PRO A 177 6.18 -2.78 13.36
C PRO A 177 5.36 -3.14 14.59
N THR A 178 5.77 -4.19 15.27
CA THR A 178 5.21 -4.58 16.57
C THR A 178 5.71 -3.60 17.63
N ASN A 179 4.85 -3.23 18.59
CA ASN A 179 5.21 -2.35 19.71
C ASN A 179 6.06 -3.04 20.78
N TRP A 180 7.03 -3.86 20.39
CA TRP A 180 7.96 -4.55 21.28
C TRP A 180 9.23 -3.72 21.46
N ILE A 181 9.67 -3.59 22.71
CA ILE A 181 10.96 -2.98 23.02
C ILE A 181 12.04 -4.06 23.17
N ARG A 182 13.28 -3.65 23.42
CA ARG A 182 14.44 -4.56 23.51
C ARG A 182 14.23 -5.72 24.47
N GLU A 183 13.68 -5.47 25.65
CA GLU A 183 13.42 -6.46 26.69
C GLU A 183 12.36 -7.47 26.25
N ASP A 184 11.30 -7.01 25.58
CA ASP A 184 10.26 -7.87 25.00
C ASP A 184 10.92 -8.82 23.97
N VAL A 185 11.76 -8.28 23.07
CA VAL A 185 12.47 -9.06 22.05
C VAL A 185 13.40 -10.09 22.68
N ILE A 186 14.19 -9.71 23.69
CA ILE A 186 15.10 -10.62 24.41
C ILE A 186 14.32 -11.80 25.00
N PHE A 187 13.23 -11.50 25.71
CA PHE A 187 12.43 -12.51 26.39
C PHE A 187 11.77 -13.48 25.40
N PHE A 188 11.04 -12.97 24.40
CA PHE A 188 10.28 -13.82 23.47
C PHE A 188 11.15 -14.58 22.49
N SER A 189 12.27 -14.01 22.07
CA SER A 189 13.26 -14.73 21.27
C SER A 189 14.03 -15.76 22.12
N GLN A 190 13.98 -15.62 23.46
CA GLN A 190 14.77 -16.36 24.44
C GLN A 190 16.27 -16.26 24.12
N HIS A 191 16.73 -15.07 23.75
CA HIS A 191 18.16 -14.76 23.60
C HIS A 191 18.75 -14.31 24.94
N ARG A 192 20.08 -14.13 25.00
CA ARG A 192 20.83 -13.61 26.17
C ARG A 192 19.96 -12.67 27.02
N PRO A 193 19.84 -12.87 28.34
CA PRO A 193 20.86 -13.46 29.24
C PRO A 193 20.62 -14.91 29.68
N PHE A 194 19.66 -15.63 29.09
CA PHE A 194 19.24 -16.94 29.61
C PHE A 194 20.32 -18.05 29.53
N PRO A 195 20.64 -18.76 30.63
CA PRO A 195 21.60 -19.88 30.62
C PRO A 195 21.31 -20.96 29.57
N ALA A 196 20.04 -21.35 29.39
CA ALA A 196 19.65 -22.32 28.38
C ALA A 196 19.99 -21.87 26.94
N TYR A 197 19.94 -20.56 26.69
CA TYR A 197 20.40 -19.98 25.44
C TYR A 197 21.94 -20.03 25.35
N LEU A 198 22.64 -19.63 26.41
CA LEU A 198 24.11 -19.59 26.42
C LEU A 198 24.71 -20.98 26.18
N LYS A 199 24.19 -22.04 26.82
CA LYS A 199 24.63 -23.42 26.60
C LYS A 199 24.42 -23.86 25.15
N ARG A 200 23.24 -23.59 24.58
CA ARG A 200 22.92 -23.94 23.19
C ARG A 200 23.86 -23.29 22.16
N PHE A 201 24.39 -22.11 22.47
CA PHE A 201 25.35 -21.40 21.62
C PHE A 201 26.81 -21.59 22.03
N HIS A 202 27.10 -22.55 22.92
CA HIS A 202 28.45 -22.85 23.41
C HIS A 202 29.16 -21.64 24.06
N LEU A 203 28.37 -20.79 24.73
CA LEU A 203 28.87 -19.63 25.49
C LEU A 203 28.93 -19.88 27.01
N SER A 204 28.43 -21.04 27.45
CA SER A 204 28.40 -21.51 28.83
C SER A 204 28.39 -23.03 28.83
N ASP A 205 28.98 -23.65 29.85
CA ASP A 205 28.95 -25.10 30.03
C ASP A 205 27.70 -25.60 30.76
N SER A 206 26.91 -24.69 31.34
CA SER A 206 25.68 -25.02 32.06
C SER A 206 24.47 -24.26 31.50
N ASP A 207 23.32 -24.93 31.44
CA ASP A 207 22.01 -24.35 31.19
C ASP A 207 21.22 -24.05 32.48
N TYR A 208 21.80 -24.32 33.64
CA TYR A 208 21.17 -24.07 34.93
C TYR A 208 21.24 -22.59 35.34
N CYS A 209 20.16 -22.14 35.96
CA CYS A 209 20.10 -20.92 36.74
C CYS A 209 20.76 -21.14 38.11
N SER A 210 21.26 -20.08 38.74
CA SER A 210 21.85 -20.12 40.10
C SER A 210 20.89 -20.57 41.20
N CYS A 211 19.59 -20.69 40.92
CA CYS A 211 18.62 -21.29 41.83
C CYS A 211 18.44 -22.81 41.63
N GLY A 212 19.17 -23.43 40.70
CA GLY A 212 19.12 -24.87 40.41
C GLY A 212 18.12 -25.30 39.33
N GLY A 213 17.23 -24.43 38.85
CA GLY A 213 16.33 -24.71 37.72
C GLY A 213 16.99 -24.50 36.35
N ILE A 214 16.37 -24.98 35.26
CA ILE A 214 16.85 -24.68 33.90
C ILE A 214 16.59 -23.21 33.58
N GLY A 215 17.63 -22.47 33.23
CA GLY A 215 17.60 -21.02 32.99
C GLY A 215 16.91 -20.62 31.68
N THR A 216 15.62 -20.91 31.54
CA THR A 216 14.75 -20.50 30.42
C THR A 216 13.94 -19.25 30.76
N ALA A 217 13.47 -18.53 29.74
CA ALA A 217 12.55 -17.40 29.94
C ALA A 217 11.29 -17.78 30.75
N LEU A 218 10.74 -18.98 30.52
CA LEU A 218 9.57 -19.48 31.25
C LEU A 218 9.87 -19.69 32.73
N HIS A 219 11.03 -20.28 33.06
CA HIS A 219 11.48 -20.47 34.43
C HIS A 219 11.55 -19.13 35.18
N TYR A 220 12.23 -18.12 34.62
CA TYR A 220 12.28 -16.79 35.21
C TYR A 220 10.91 -16.12 35.33
N ALA A 221 9.98 -16.42 34.44
CA ALA A 221 8.65 -15.83 34.48
C ALA A 221 7.68 -16.52 35.44
N THR A 222 7.97 -17.73 35.91
CA THR A 222 6.94 -18.55 36.59
C THR A 222 7.42 -19.30 37.83
N GLU A 223 8.73 -19.46 38.03
CA GLU A 223 9.27 -20.38 39.05
C GLU A 223 10.52 -19.85 39.78
N CYS A 224 11.39 -19.08 39.11
CA CYS A 224 12.67 -18.68 39.67
C CYS A 224 12.50 -17.86 40.96
N ILE A 225 13.15 -18.29 42.04
CA ILE A 225 13.08 -17.64 43.36
C ILE A 225 13.57 -16.19 43.33
N TYR A 226 14.45 -15.85 42.38
CA TYR A 226 15.01 -14.49 42.27
C TYR A 226 14.06 -13.50 41.58
N THR A 227 13.00 -13.97 40.92
CA THR A 227 12.08 -13.13 40.13
C THR A 227 10.64 -13.22 40.61
N VAL A 228 10.39 -13.64 41.85
CA VAL A 228 9.07 -13.84 42.45
C VAL A 228 8.14 -12.63 42.29
N SER A 229 8.67 -11.42 42.42
CA SER A 229 7.91 -10.16 42.25
C SER A 229 7.31 -9.99 40.85
N CYS A 230 7.87 -10.66 39.85
CA CYS A 230 7.45 -10.56 38.45
C CYS A 230 6.73 -11.82 37.95
N HIS A 231 6.48 -12.81 38.83
CA HIS A 231 5.90 -14.08 38.44
C HIS A 231 4.54 -13.92 37.78
N MET A 232 4.31 -14.80 36.81
CA MET A 232 3.05 -15.02 36.15
C MET A 232 2.64 -16.46 36.39
N ARG A 233 1.35 -16.76 36.22
CA ARG A 233 0.83 -18.12 36.40
C ARG A 233 1.52 -19.06 35.42
N LYS A 234 2.14 -20.13 35.93
CA LYS A 234 2.73 -21.19 35.12
C LYS A 234 1.66 -21.84 34.22
N PRO A 235 1.90 -21.97 32.91
CA PRO A 235 0.98 -22.70 32.05
C PRO A 235 1.08 -24.20 32.30
N ALA A 236 0.00 -24.93 32.01
CA ALA A 236 0.11 -26.37 31.85
C ALA A 236 0.99 -26.70 30.61
N PRO A 237 1.71 -27.84 30.60
CA PRO A 237 2.73 -28.13 29.59
C PRO A 237 2.25 -28.01 28.12
N ASN A 238 0.98 -28.36 27.86
CA ASN A 238 0.36 -28.30 26.53
C ASN A 238 -0.12 -26.90 26.11
N PHE A 239 0.01 -25.88 26.96
CA PHE A 239 -0.49 -24.51 26.72
C PHE A 239 0.62 -23.45 26.75
N GLU A 240 1.89 -23.84 26.68
CA GLU A 240 3.02 -22.90 26.72
C GLU A 240 2.96 -21.89 25.55
N GLN A 241 2.60 -22.35 24.34
CA GLN A 241 2.52 -21.48 23.17
C GLN A 241 1.39 -20.45 23.29
N GLU A 242 0.21 -20.87 23.72
CA GLU A 242 -0.94 -20.00 23.97
C GLU A 242 -0.62 -19.01 25.10
N TRP A 243 0.11 -19.45 26.12
CA TRP A 243 0.58 -18.60 27.19
C TRP A 243 1.52 -17.52 26.67
N LEU A 244 2.51 -17.86 25.84
CA LEU A 244 3.42 -16.88 25.23
C LEU A 244 2.67 -15.86 24.37
N LYS A 245 1.69 -16.30 23.56
CA LYS A 245 0.84 -15.41 22.76
C LYS A 245 0.05 -14.43 23.65
N ARG A 246 -0.52 -14.91 24.76
CA ARG A 246 -1.28 -14.05 25.69
C ARG A 246 -0.37 -13.03 26.38
N VAL A 247 0.79 -13.48 26.84
CA VAL A 247 1.80 -12.66 27.50
C VAL A 247 2.35 -11.60 26.55
N ALA A 248 2.61 -11.95 25.29
CA ALA A 248 3.08 -11.02 24.25
C ALA A 248 2.06 -9.92 23.91
N ASN A 249 0.77 -10.24 23.94
CA ASN A 249 -0.29 -9.30 23.61
C ASN A 249 -0.79 -8.48 24.81
N ASN A 250 -0.38 -8.81 26.04
CA ASN A 250 -0.79 -8.11 27.25
C ASN A 250 0.31 -7.15 27.75
N LEU A 251 -0.03 -5.85 27.87
CA LEU A 251 0.95 -4.83 28.30
C LEU A 251 1.45 -5.04 29.74
N VAL A 252 0.57 -5.45 30.67
CA VAL A 252 0.94 -5.70 32.08
C VAL A 252 1.88 -6.90 32.18
N SER A 253 1.61 -7.97 31.43
CA SER A 253 2.53 -9.11 31.34
C SER A 253 3.88 -8.72 30.76
N ARG A 254 3.90 -7.86 29.74
CA ARG A 254 5.15 -7.31 29.18
C ARG A 254 5.89 -6.40 30.17
N GLN A 255 5.20 -5.64 31.01
CA GLN A 255 5.84 -4.88 32.09
C GLN A 255 6.55 -5.80 33.09
N ARG A 256 5.94 -6.94 33.45
CA ARG A 256 6.59 -7.96 34.29
C ARG A 256 7.83 -8.56 33.60
N ILE A 257 7.73 -8.88 32.32
CA ILE A 257 8.89 -9.35 31.51
C ILE A 257 10.03 -8.33 31.54
N ARG A 258 9.71 -7.05 31.33
CA ARG A 258 10.72 -5.97 31.36
C ARG A 258 11.40 -5.90 32.72
N GLY A 259 10.64 -6.05 33.81
CA GLY A 259 11.18 -6.17 35.17
C GLY A 259 12.16 -7.33 35.32
N ILE A 260 11.82 -8.52 34.80
CA ILE A 260 12.70 -9.70 34.80
C ILE A 260 14.01 -9.41 34.07
N ILE A 261 13.94 -8.92 32.82
CA ILE A 261 15.14 -8.67 32.01
C ILE A 261 16.02 -7.60 32.65
N LYS A 262 15.41 -6.53 33.18
CA LYS A 262 16.11 -5.47 33.89
C LYS A 262 16.82 -6.02 35.13
N PHE A 263 16.12 -6.79 35.96
CA PHE A 263 16.67 -7.41 37.16
C PHE A 263 17.88 -8.31 36.84
N ILE A 264 17.79 -9.16 35.82
CA ILE A 264 18.92 -10.01 35.41
C ILE A 264 20.11 -9.16 34.91
N SER A 265 19.84 -8.08 34.17
CA SER A 265 20.90 -7.20 33.66
C SER A 265 21.59 -6.38 34.74
N GLU A 266 20.88 -6.00 35.79
CA GLU A 266 21.42 -5.24 36.94
C GLU A 266 22.18 -6.15 37.92
N ASN A 267 21.82 -7.44 37.99
CA ASN A 267 22.40 -8.40 38.93
C ASN A 267 23.22 -9.49 38.22
N ARG A 268 24.06 -9.10 37.25
CA ARG A 268 24.79 -10.08 36.41
C ARG A 268 25.66 -11.05 37.20
N ASP A 269 26.23 -10.61 38.32
CA ASP A 269 27.09 -11.45 39.16
C ASP A 269 26.32 -12.63 39.76
N LEU A 270 25.02 -12.44 40.07
CA LEU A 270 24.15 -13.53 40.54
C LEU A 270 23.82 -14.54 39.45
N PHE A 271 23.92 -14.15 38.18
CA PHE A 271 23.51 -14.96 37.02
C PHE A 271 24.68 -15.32 36.10
N ARG A 272 25.91 -15.11 36.56
CA ARG A 272 27.10 -15.52 35.82
C ARG A 272 27.18 -17.06 35.82
N PRO A 273 27.43 -17.70 34.67
CA PRO A 273 27.79 -19.10 34.68
C PRO A 273 29.03 -19.31 35.58
N PRO A 274 29.06 -20.36 36.42
CA PRO A 274 30.26 -20.73 37.15
C PRO A 274 31.44 -21.00 36.21
#